data_AF-A0A2M7KDD6-F1
#
_entry.id   AF-A0A2M7KDD6-F1
#
_cell.length_a   1.000
_cell.length_b   1.000
_cell.length_c   1.000
_cell.angle_alpha   90.00
_cell.angle_beta   90.00
_cell.angle_gamma   90.00
#
_symmetry.space_group_name_H-M   'P 1'
#
loop_
_entity.id
_entity.type
_entity.pdbx_description
1 polymer ?
#
loop_
_entity_poly.entity_id
_entity_poly.type
_entity_poly.pdbx_seq_one_letter_code
_entity_poly.pdbx_strand_id
1 'polypeptide(L)'
;LIYRFAFDYTDQNRNFLKTFSTWQELDKHLNKIDVLTSFIYFAGKNGLAANKADIEKSGVLLKTHLKAYIIRNIFNDKGFYPVALSIDTVF
;
A
#
# COMPACT_ATOMS: atom_id res chain seq x y z
N LEU A 1 -2.87 -4.61 10.74
CA LEU A 1 -2.16 -3.32 10.55
C LEU A 1 -2.24 -2.77 9.12
N ILE A 2 -1.98 -3.59 8.08
CA ILE A 2 -1.96 -3.14 6.67
C ILE A 2 -3.25 -2.41 6.28
N TYR A 3 -4.41 -3.02 6.52
CA TYR A 3 -5.71 -2.40 6.21
C TYR A 3 -5.93 -1.08 6.94
N ARG A 4 -5.61 -1.03 8.24
CA ARG A 4 -5.72 0.18 9.07
C ARG A 4 -4.83 1.30 8.55
N PHE A 5 -3.55 1.01 8.30
CA PHE A 5 -2.63 1.97 7.71
C PHE A 5 -3.12 2.48 6.35
N ALA A 6 -3.56 1.57 5.48
CA ALA A 6 -4.05 1.96 4.16
C ALA A 6 -5.29 2.86 4.26
N PHE A 7 -6.20 2.58 5.19
CA PHE A 7 -7.35 3.43 5.47
C PHE A 7 -6.92 4.81 5.99
N ASP A 8 -6.09 4.85 7.03
CA ASP A 8 -5.61 6.11 7.65
C ASP A 8 -4.83 6.97 6.63
N TYR A 9 -3.95 6.34 5.84
CA TYR A 9 -3.20 7.00 4.77
C TYR A 9 -4.15 7.56 3.71
N THR A 10 -5.13 6.77 3.26
CA THR A 10 -6.11 7.23 2.28
C THR A 10 -6.92 8.39 2.82
N ASP A 11 -7.35 8.34 4.08
CA ASP A 11 -8.20 9.37 4.66
C ASP A 11 -7.45 10.71 4.78
N GLN A 12 -6.21 10.68 5.28
CA GLN A 12 -5.35 11.86 5.40
C GLN A 12 -5.01 12.50 4.05
N ASN A 13 -4.93 11.70 2.98
CA ASN A 13 -4.55 12.16 1.65
C ASN A 13 -5.73 12.19 0.66
N ARG A 14 -6.97 12.03 1.14
CA ARG A 14 -8.13 11.70 0.31
C ARG A 14 -8.35 12.66 -0.85
N ASN A 15 -8.22 13.96 -0.59
CA ASN A 15 -8.44 15.00 -1.59
C ASN A 15 -7.41 14.91 -2.72
N PHE A 16 -6.14 14.65 -2.38
CA PHE A 16 -5.07 14.45 -3.36
C PHE A 16 -5.22 13.12 -4.10
N LEU A 17 -5.51 12.03 -3.40
CA LEU A 17 -5.64 10.71 -4.03
C LEU A 17 -6.83 10.63 -5.00
N LYS A 18 -7.87 11.46 -4.80
CA LYS A 18 -9.00 11.59 -5.72
C LYS A 18 -8.69 12.37 -6.99
N THR A 19 -7.54 13.06 -7.11
CA THR A 19 -7.18 13.78 -8.34
C THR A 19 -6.64 12.86 -9.43
N PHE A 20 -6.26 11.62 -9.09
CA PHE A 20 -5.86 10.62 -10.08
C PHE A 20 -7.08 10.14 -10.86
N SER A 21 -6.97 10.09 -12.19
CA SER A 21 -8.08 9.70 -13.06
C SER A 21 -8.24 8.18 -13.13
N THR A 22 -7.15 7.45 -12.92
CA THR A 22 -7.10 5.99 -13.04
C THR A 22 -6.34 5.34 -11.89
N TRP A 23 -6.64 4.08 -11.61
CA TRP A 23 -5.92 3.34 -10.57
C TRP A 23 -4.46 3.10 -10.95
N GLN A 24 -4.14 3.05 -12.25
CA GLN A 24 -2.77 2.92 -12.77
C GLN A 24 -1.92 4.15 -12.48
N GLU A 25 -2.50 5.35 -12.62
CA GLU A 25 -1.81 6.59 -12.26
C GLU A 25 -1.50 6.62 -10.76
N LEU A 26 -2.48 6.21 -9.93
CA LEU A 26 -2.28 6.10 -8.50
C LEU A 26 -1.22 5.04 -8.15
N ASP A 27 -1.25 3.84 -8.74
CA ASP A 27 -0.21 2.82 -8.52
C ASP A 27 1.18 3.35 -8.91
N LYS A 28 1.29 4.04 -10.06
CA LYS A 28 2.54 4.66 -10.51
C LYS A 28 3.03 5.71 -9.51
N HIS A 29 2.13 6.49 -8.91
CA HIS A 29 2.49 7.41 -7.83
C HIS A 29 2.95 6.67 -6.58
N LEU A 30 2.20 5.67 -6.11
CA LEU A 30 2.54 4.87 -4.93
C LEU A 30 3.85 4.07 -5.10
N ASN A 31 4.25 3.76 -6.32
CA ASN A 31 5.55 3.15 -6.61
C ASN A 31 6.73 4.11 -6.42
N LYS A 32 6.51 5.42 -6.61
CA LYS A 32 7.53 6.47 -6.46
C LYS A 32 7.75 6.90 -5.02
N ILE A 33 6.72 6.76 -4.19
CA ILE A 33 6.81 7.10 -2.76
C ILE A 33 7.16 5.87 -1.92
N ASP A 34 7.77 6.11 -0.78
CA ASP A 34 8.14 5.03 0.14
C ASP A 34 7.01 4.72 1.13
N VAL A 35 5.95 4.08 0.61
CA VAL A 35 4.81 3.61 1.41
C VAL A 35 5.23 2.60 2.48
N LEU A 36 6.25 1.78 2.19
CA LEU A 36 6.72 0.74 3.11
C LEU A 36 7.37 1.36 4.35
N THR A 37 8.25 2.35 4.18
CA THR A 37 8.86 3.08 5.30
C THR A 37 7.80 3.79 6.14
N SER A 38 6.80 4.41 5.51
CA SER A 38 5.68 5.05 6.20
C SER A 38 4.89 4.03 7.04
N PHE A 39 4.67 2.83 6.50
CA PHE A 39 4.01 1.73 7.22
C PHE A 39 4.85 1.22 8.40
N ILE A 40 6.16 1.05 8.23
CA ILE A 40 7.07 0.62 9.31
C ILE A 40 7.01 1.61 10.49
N TYR A 41 7.04 2.91 10.19
CA TYR A 41 6.90 3.94 11.22
C TYR A 41 5.55 3.89 11.92
N PHE A 42 4.45 3.70 11.17
CA PHE A 42 3.12 3.50 11.73
C PHE A 42 3.04 2.26 12.62
N ALA A 43 3.59 1.13 12.18
CA ALA A 43 3.62 -0.12 12.94
C ALA A 43 4.39 0.05 14.26
N GLY A 44 5.56 0.70 14.23
CA GLY A 44 6.35 1.00 15.41
C GLY A 44 5.59 1.84 16.45
N LYS A 45 4.85 2.87 16.00
CA LYS A 45 3.96 3.66 16.88
C LYS A 45 2.82 2.85 17.50
N ASN A 46 2.38 1.78 16.83
CA ASN A 46 1.34 0.88 17.30
C ASN A 46 1.91 -0.32 18.09
N GLY A 47 3.17 -0.26 18.54
CA GLY A 47 3.81 -1.29 19.37
C GLY A 47 4.37 -2.48 18.59
N LEU A 48 4.37 -2.45 17.26
CA LEU A 48 4.93 -3.48 16.40
C LEU A 48 6.19 -2.96 15.71
N ALA A 49 7.31 -3.06 16.40
CA ALA A 49 8.62 -2.73 15.84
C ALA A 49 8.97 -3.71 14.72
N ALA A 50 9.17 -3.21 13.51
CA ALA A 50 9.60 -4.03 12.39
C ALA A 50 11.07 -4.45 12.58
N ASN A 51 11.37 -5.73 12.39
CA ASN A 51 12.75 -6.19 12.31
C ASN A 51 13.22 -6.15 10.84
N LYS A 52 14.52 -5.91 10.63
CA LYS A 52 15.10 -5.74 9.29
C LYS A 52 14.99 -7.02 8.44
N ALA A 53 15.15 -8.18 9.05
CA ALA A 53 15.11 -9.48 8.36
C ALA A 53 13.70 -9.81 7.81
N ASP A 54 12.65 -9.43 8.52
CA ASP A 54 11.26 -9.61 8.12
C ASP A 54 10.91 -8.63 7.00
N ILE A 55 11.42 -7.40 7.06
CA ILE A 55 11.26 -6.42 5.97
C ILE A 55 11.99 -6.91 4.71
N GLU A 56 13.19 -7.47 4.82
CA GLU A 56 13.92 -8.00 3.66
C GLU A 56 13.19 -9.20 3.03
N LYS A 57 12.61 -10.08 3.85
CA LYS A 57 11.86 -11.26 3.36
C LYS A 57 10.48 -10.91 2.78
N SER A 58 9.78 -9.94 3.37
CA SER A 58 8.37 -9.67 3.08
C SER A 58 8.07 -8.27 2.54
N GLY A 59 9.09 -7.41 2.38
CA GLY A 59 8.91 -6.00 2.04
C GLY A 59 8.21 -5.78 0.71
N VAL A 60 8.51 -6.60 -0.29
CA VAL A 60 7.82 -6.56 -1.60
C VAL A 60 6.34 -6.93 -1.44
N LEU A 61 6.04 -8.04 -0.76
CA LEU A 61 4.68 -8.50 -0.47
C LEU A 61 3.88 -7.45 0.32
N LEU A 62 4.48 -6.90 1.37
CA LEU A 62 3.88 -5.84 2.19
C LEU A 62 3.61 -4.59 1.36
N LYS A 63 4.59 -4.09 0.59
CA LYS A 63 4.42 -2.93 -0.28
C LYS A 63 3.28 -3.15 -1.27
N THR A 64 3.22 -4.32 -1.91
CA THR A 64 2.16 -4.66 -2.86
C THR A 64 0.78 -4.64 -2.22
N HIS A 65 0.61 -5.27 -1.05
CA HIS A 65 -0.67 -5.24 -0.34
C HIS A 65 -1.05 -3.84 0.16
N LEU A 66 -0.10 -3.07 0.69
CA LEU A 66 -0.35 -1.69 1.12
C LEU A 66 -0.89 -0.85 -0.03
N LYS A 67 -0.24 -0.91 -1.20
CA LYS A 67 -0.71 -0.22 -2.41
C LYS A 67 -2.09 -0.69 -2.84
N ALA A 68 -2.32 -2.01 -2.91
CA ALA A 68 -3.59 -2.57 -3.32
C ALA A 68 -4.75 -2.06 -2.44
N TYR A 69 -4.57 -2.02 -1.11
CA TYR A 69 -5.59 -1.50 -0.21
C TYR A 69 -5.79 0.03 -0.33
N ILE A 70 -4.72 0.82 -0.51
CA ILE A 70 -4.85 2.27 -0.75
C ILE A 70 -5.62 2.55 -2.05
N ILE A 71 -5.30 1.82 -3.11
CA ILE A 71 -5.98 1.91 -4.41
C ILE A 71 -7.44 1.51 -4.27
N ARG A 72 -7.72 0.43 -3.53
CA ARG A 72 -9.09 -0.03 -3.26
C ARG A 72 -9.94 1.04 -2.58
N ASN A 73 -9.37 1.79 -1.65
CA ASN A 73 -10.08 2.85 -0.94
C ASN A 73 -10.49 4.04 -1.85
N ILE A 74 -9.92 4.16 -3.06
CA ILE A 74 -10.24 5.21 -4.05
C ILE A 74 -11.02 4.66 -5.25
N PHE A 75 -10.59 3.53 -5.79
CA PHE A 75 -11.09 2.94 -7.04
C PHE A 75 -11.88 1.64 -6.84
N ASN A 76 -12.18 1.26 -5.60
CA ASN A 76 -12.80 -0.01 -5.22
C ASN A 76 -12.01 -1.20 -5.81
N ASP A 77 -12.70 -2.27 -6.16
CA ASP A 77 -12.04 -3.52 -6.55
C ASP A 77 -11.35 -3.46 -7.92
N LYS A 78 -11.64 -2.44 -8.75
CA LYS A 78 -11.08 -2.28 -10.11
C LYS A 78 -9.55 -2.20 -10.12
N GLY A 79 -8.97 -1.55 -9.12
CA GLY A 79 -7.50 -1.44 -8.99
C GLY A 79 -6.89 -2.39 -7.96
N PHE A 80 -7.72 -3.11 -7.19
CA PHE A 80 -7.24 -3.98 -6.13
C PHE A 80 -6.59 -5.26 -6.67
N TYR A 81 -7.33 -6.05 -7.46
CA TYR A 81 -6.85 -7.36 -7.92
C TYR A 81 -5.62 -7.29 -8.82
N PRO A 82 -5.52 -6.36 -9.80
CA PRO A 82 -4.34 -6.27 -10.65
C PRO A 82 -3.06 -5.98 -9.86
N VAL A 83 -3.17 -5.19 -8.78
CA VAL A 83 -2.02 -4.85 -7.94
C VAL A 83 -1.74 -5.96 -6.93
N ALA A 84 -2.74 -6.48 -6.25
CA ALA A 84 -2.58 -7.53 -5.24
C ALA A 84 -1.96 -8.82 -5.81
N LEU A 85 -2.31 -9.18 -7.06
CA LEU A 85 -1.83 -10.39 -7.74
C LEU A 85 -0.56 -10.15 -8.57
N SER A 86 -0.02 -8.92 -8.60
CA SER A 86 1.14 -8.56 -9.43
C SER A 86 2.44 -9.30 -9.09
N ILE A 87 2.49 -9.89 -7.91
CA ILE A 87 3.65 -10.62 -7.38
C ILE A 87 3.39 -12.12 -7.30
N ASP A 88 2.20 -12.58 -7.70
CA ASP A 88 1.83 -13.99 -7.70
C ASP A 88 2.37 -14.62 -8.99
N THR A 89 3.49 -15.35 -8.89
CA THR A 89 4.17 -15.99 -10.04
C THR A 89 3.59 -17.36 -10.41
N VAL A 90 2.36 -17.69 -10.01
CA VAL A 90 1.75 -18.98 -10.32
C VAL A 90 1.16 -18.96 -11.74
N PHE A 91 2.00 -19.28 -12.73
CA PHE A 91 1.63 -19.91 -13.99
C PHE A 91 2.61 -21.03 -14.31
#